data_AF-A0A8X7CRN7-F1
#
_entry.id   AF-A0A8X7CRN7-F1
#
_cell.length_a   1.000
_cell.length_b   1.000
_cell.length_c   1.000
_cell.angle_alpha   90.00
_cell.angle_beta   90.00
_cell.angle_gamma   90.00
#
_symmetry.space_group_name_H-M   'P 1'
#
loop_
_entity.id
_entity.type
_entity.pdbx_description
1 polymer ?
#
loop_
_entity_poly.entity_id
_entity_poly.type
_entity_poly.pdbx_seq_one_letter_code
_entity_poly.pdbx_strand_id
1 'polypeptide(L)'
;MEANITQKSSRSGECYARDKEGNQLYPNSKKPFARNRNNEEYYARDFQENEMYPLQQGKSVIIQDNEGRFQLAKTSNGTERYPRDAKGNEYYL
;
A
#
# COMPACT_ATOMS: atom_id res chain seq x y z
N MET A 1 -16.82 17.58 -2.99
CA MET A 1 -16.98 16.12 -3.13
C MET A 1 -15.73 15.49 -2.54
N GLU A 2 -15.80 15.05 -1.29
CA GLU A 2 -14.66 14.42 -0.61
C GLU A 2 -14.77 12.91 -0.80
N ALA A 3 -13.86 12.35 -1.60
CA ALA A 3 -13.76 10.90 -1.76
C ALA A 3 -13.13 10.33 -0.47
N ASN A 4 -13.97 9.77 0.40
CA ASN A 4 -13.53 8.91 1.50
C ASN A 4 -13.13 7.55 0.91
N ILE A 5 -11.84 7.41 0.59
CA ILE A 5 -11.29 6.25 -0.15
C ILE A 5 -10.98 5.07 0.80
N THR A 6 -11.03 5.27 2.12
CA THR A 6 -10.85 4.20 3.12
C THR A 6 -12.21 3.81 3.69
N GLN A 7 -12.65 2.57 3.46
CA GLN A 7 -13.87 2.06 4.10
C GLN A 7 -13.51 1.53 5.49
N LYS A 8 -14.19 2.02 6.53
CA LYS A 8 -14.14 1.40 7.86
C LYS A 8 -15.10 0.20 7.85
N SER A 9 -14.57 -1.01 7.83
CA SER A 9 -15.40 -2.20 8.02
C SER A 9 -15.78 -2.33 9.51
N SER A 10 -17.02 -2.72 9.80
CA SER A 10 -17.62 -2.85 11.14
C SER A 10 -16.96 -3.90 12.06
N ARG A 11 -15.79 -4.43 11.69
CA ARG A 11 -14.98 -5.38 12.47
C ARG A 11 -13.51 -4.92 12.63
N SER A 12 -13.29 -3.64 12.86
CA SER A 12 -12.07 -3.05 13.45
C SER A 12 -10.78 -3.07 12.60
N GLY A 13 -10.88 -2.94 11.28
CA GLY A 13 -9.72 -2.76 10.40
C GLY A 13 -10.06 -1.83 9.23
N GLU A 14 -9.06 -1.13 8.71
CA GLU A 14 -9.18 -0.31 7.51
C GLU A 14 -9.01 -1.19 6.28
N CYS A 15 -9.81 -0.94 5.24
CA CYS A 15 -9.61 -1.56 3.94
C CYS A 15 -9.55 -0.52 2.82
N TYR A 16 -8.70 -0.81 1.84
CA TYR A 16 -8.65 -0.05 0.59
C TYR A 16 -9.94 -0.23 -0.19
N ALA A 17 -10.45 0.87 -0.76
CA ALA A 17 -11.45 0.81 -1.81
C ALA A 17 -10.93 0.01 -3.00
N ARG A 18 -11.84 -0.57 -3.79
CA ARG A 18 -11.50 -1.30 -5.02
C ARG A 18 -12.10 -0.60 -6.23
N ASP A 19 -11.37 -0.62 -7.35
CA ASP A 19 -11.93 -0.26 -8.65
C ASP A 19 -12.79 -1.39 -9.23
N LYS A 20 -13.33 -1.17 -10.43
CA LYS A 20 -14.17 -2.14 -11.15
C LYS A 20 -13.42 -3.42 -11.58
N GLU A 21 -12.09 -3.37 -11.64
CA GLU A 21 -11.23 -4.48 -12.03
C GLU A 21 -10.75 -5.27 -10.79
N GLY A 22 -11.05 -4.76 -9.59
CA GLY A 22 -10.71 -5.38 -8.31
C GLY A 22 -9.40 -4.87 -7.71
N ASN A 23 -8.74 -3.89 -8.32
CA ASN A 23 -7.51 -3.33 -7.77
C ASN A 23 -7.82 -2.45 -6.55
N GLN A 24 -7.04 -2.62 -5.50
CA GLN A 24 -7.10 -1.77 -4.32
C GLN A 24 -6.47 -0.40 -4.61
N LEU A 25 -7.14 0.65 -4.16
CA LEU A 25 -6.76 2.03 -4.41
C LEU A 25 -6.23 2.71 -3.15
N TYR A 26 -5.12 3.42 -3.31
CA TYR A 26 -4.58 4.26 -2.26
C TYR A 26 -5.45 5.50 -2.04
N PRO A 27 -5.72 5.89 -0.78
CA PRO A 27 -6.33 7.17 -0.48
C PRO A 27 -5.38 8.31 -0.87
N ASN A 28 -5.94 9.38 -1.42
CA ASN A 28 -5.18 10.60 -1.71
C ASN A 28 -4.91 11.37 -0.41
N SER A 29 -3.96 10.88 0.39
CA SER A 29 -3.64 11.42 1.71
C SER A 29 -2.13 11.35 1.99
N LYS A 30 -1.68 12.08 3.02
CA LYS A 30 -0.28 12.01 3.48
C LYS A 30 0.10 10.66 4.11
N LYS A 31 -0.88 9.86 4.52
CA LYS A 31 -0.71 8.51 5.09
C LYS A 31 -1.50 7.54 4.22
N PRO A 32 -0.90 7.03 3.13
CA PRO A 32 -1.63 6.23 2.17
C PRO A 32 -1.99 4.84 2.71
N PHE A 33 -1.35 4.37 3.78
CA PHE A 33 -1.49 3.00 4.24
C PHE A 33 -2.77 2.74 5.04
N ALA A 34 -3.48 1.70 4.67
CA ALA A 34 -4.52 1.11 5.51
C ALA A 34 -3.88 0.24 6.61
N ARG A 35 -4.59 0.10 7.74
CA ARG A 35 -4.16 -0.70 8.88
C ARG A 35 -5.07 -1.88 9.14
N ASN A 36 -4.46 -3.01 9.46
CA ASN A 36 -5.18 -4.22 9.88
C ASN A 36 -5.68 -4.07 11.34
N ARG A 37 -6.27 -5.13 11.89
CA ARG A 37 -6.79 -5.13 13.28
C ARG A 37 -5.71 -4.97 14.36
N ASN A 38 -4.47 -5.31 14.04
CA ASN A 38 -3.32 -5.15 14.92
C ASN A 38 -2.68 -3.75 14.77
N ASN A 39 -3.31 -2.85 14.00
CA ASN A 39 -2.78 -1.53 13.67
C ASN A 39 -1.47 -1.59 12.86
N GLU A 40 -1.22 -2.70 12.16
CA GLU A 40 -0.10 -2.87 11.23
C GLU A 40 -0.51 -2.34 9.86
N GLU A 41 0.36 -1.50 9.29
CA GLU A 41 0.20 -0.95 7.94
C GLU A 41 0.45 -2.05 6.90
N TYR A 42 -0.27 -2.01 5.77
CA TYR A 42 -0.09 -2.98 4.69
C TYR A 42 -0.30 -2.34 3.32
N TYR A 43 0.30 -2.93 2.27
CA TYR A 43 0.20 -2.43 0.90
C TYR A 43 -1.16 -2.75 0.24
N ALA A 44 -1.59 -1.90 -0.68
CA ALA A 44 -2.72 -2.18 -1.55
C ALA A 44 -2.32 -3.27 -2.56
N ARG A 45 -3.27 -4.11 -2.96
CA ARG A 45 -3.07 -5.20 -3.91
C ARG A 45 -3.82 -4.97 -5.22
N ASP A 46 -3.21 -5.39 -6.32
CA ASP A 46 -3.91 -5.47 -7.61
C ASP A 46 -4.90 -6.66 -7.66
N PHE A 47 -5.61 -6.79 -8.77
CA PHE A 47 -6.55 -7.89 -9.00
C PHE A 47 -5.90 -9.29 -8.99
N GLN A 48 -4.57 -9.36 -9.13
CA GLN A 48 -3.79 -10.61 -9.08
C GLN A 48 -3.19 -10.87 -7.69
N GLU A 49 -3.56 -10.07 -6.68
CA GLU A 49 -3.02 -10.10 -5.32
C GLU A 49 -1.55 -9.68 -5.18
N ASN A 50 -0.98 -8.99 -6.17
CA ASN A 50 0.35 -8.39 -6.01
C ASN A 50 0.24 -7.09 -5.22
N GLU A 51 1.10 -6.92 -4.23
CA GLU A 51 1.25 -5.68 -3.48
C GLU A 51 1.89 -4.59 -4.33
N MET A 52 1.37 -3.38 -4.19
CA MET A 52 1.78 -2.20 -4.95
C MET A 52 2.30 -1.14 -4.00
N TYR A 53 3.37 -0.44 -4.39
CA TYR A 53 3.82 0.73 -3.65
C TYR A 53 2.88 1.92 -3.90
N PRO A 54 2.51 2.71 -2.88
CA PRO A 54 1.97 4.04 -3.10
C PRO A 54 3.04 4.93 -3.73
N LEU A 55 2.62 5.80 -4.65
CA LEU A 55 3.51 6.77 -5.27
C LEU A 55 3.23 8.16 -4.71
N GLN A 56 4.27 8.80 -4.18
CA GLN A 56 4.23 10.19 -3.75
C GLN A 56 5.32 10.97 -4.47
N GLN A 57 4.92 11.97 -5.25
CA GLN A 57 5.84 12.75 -6.10
C GLN A 57 6.70 11.84 -7.02
N GLY A 58 6.09 10.76 -7.53
CA GLY A 58 6.76 9.78 -8.39
C GLY A 58 7.64 8.77 -7.66
N LYS A 59 7.81 8.86 -6.33
CA LYS A 59 8.62 7.94 -5.53
C LYS A 59 7.75 6.91 -4.82
N SER A 60 8.24 5.69 -4.71
CA SER A 60 7.61 4.65 -3.88
C SER A 60 7.70 5.02 -2.40
N VAL A 61 6.58 4.94 -1.70
CA VAL A 61 6.51 5.13 -0.25
C VAL A 61 6.51 3.76 0.41
N ILE A 62 7.38 3.57 1.40
CA ILE A 62 7.61 2.26 2.03
C ILE A 62 7.06 2.28 3.45
N ILE A 63 6.48 1.16 3.86
CA ILE A 63 6.08 0.91 5.25
C ILE A 63 7.32 0.64 6.08
N GLN A 64 7.45 1.36 7.19
CA GLN A 64 8.47 1.12 8.21
C GLN A 64 7.76 0.72 9.49
N ASP A 65 8.15 -0.40 10.08
CA ASP A 65 7.58 -0.84 11.35
C ASP A 65 8.14 -0.05 12.54
N ASN A 66 7.59 -0.32 13.73
CA ASN A 66 8.02 0.36 14.96
C ASN A 66 9.47 0.01 15.39
N GLU A 67 10.06 -1.04 14.82
CA GLU A 67 11.45 -1.45 15.04
C GLU A 67 12.40 -0.82 14.00
N GLY A 68 11.85 -0.02 13.07
CA GLY A 68 12.60 0.65 12.03
C GLY A 68 12.88 -0.21 10.80
N ARG A 69 12.31 -1.42 10.70
CA ARG A 69 12.51 -2.32 9.55
C ARG A 69 11.58 -1.92 8.41
N PHE A 70 12.09 -2.00 7.19
CA PHE A 70 11.32 -1.73 5.98
C PHE A 70 10.59 -2.97 5.48
N GLN A 71 9.33 -2.81 5.10
CA GLN A 71 8.56 -3.87 4.47
C GLN A 71 8.59 -3.71 2.95
N LEU A 72 9.07 -4.73 2.24
CA LEU A 72 8.99 -4.77 0.77
C LEU A 72 7.60 -5.24 0.32
N ALA A 73 7.10 -4.68 -0.77
CA ALA A 73 5.91 -5.19 -1.42
C ALA A 73 6.21 -6.55 -2.07
N LYS A 74 5.24 -7.45 -2.06
CA LYS A 74 5.39 -8.81 -2.59
C LYS A 74 4.37 -9.09 -3.69
N THR A 75 4.79 -9.88 -4.66
CA THR A 75 3.87 -10.52 -5.61
C THR A 75 2.99 -11.54 -4.90
N SER A 76 1.93 -12.00 -5.55
CA SER A 76 1.06 -13.05 -5.03
C SER A 76 1.79 -14.37 -4.73
N ASN A 77 2.92 -14.62 -5.41
CA ASN A 77 3.81 -15.76 -5.15
C ASN A 77 4.81 -15.53 -4.00
N GLY A 78 4.78 -14.37 -3.34
CA GLY A 78 5.68 -14.02 -2.24
C GLY A 78 7.03 -13.44 -2.66
N THR A 79 7.30 -13.30 -3.96
CA THR A 79 8.53 -12.64 -4.45
C THR A 79 8.51 -11.15 -4.12
N GLU A 80 9.59 -10.68 -3.50
CA GLU A 80 9.77 -9.27 -3.12
C GLU A 80 9.97 -8.38 -4.35
N ARG A 81 9.45 -7.16 -4.26
CA ARG A 81 9.62 -6.09 -5.25
C ARG A 81 10.36 -4.95 -4.61
N TYR A 82 11.27 -4.35 -5.36
CA TYR A 82 12.03 -3.19 -4.87
C TYR A 82 11.26 -1.88 -5.12
N PRO A 83 11.36 -0.92 -4.20
CA PRO A 83 10.79 0.42 -4.37
C PRO A 83 11.51 1.16 -5.49
N ARG A 84 10.81 2.13 -6.08
CA ARG A 84 11.30 2.94 -7.21
C ARG A 84 11.43 4.42 -6.85
N ASP A 85 12.49 5.05 -7.35
CA ASP A 85 12.70 6.49 -7.26
C ASP A 85 11.81 7.26 -8.25
N ALA A 86 11.89 8.60 -8.24
CA ALA A 86 11.11 9.46 -9.12
C ALA A 86 11.46 9.33 -10.62
N LYS A 87 12.59 8.69 -10.93
CA LYS A 87 13.03 8.37 -12.29
C LYS A 87 12.60 6.96 -12.71
N GLY A 88 11.96 6.20 -11.81
CA GLY A 88 11.54 4.83 -12.03
C GLY A 88 12.61 3.78 -11.76
N ASN A 89 13.77 4.15 -11.21
CA ASN A 89 14.84 3.19 -10.90
C ASN A 89 14.55 2.46 -9.60
N GLU A 90 14.76 1.15 -9.59
CA GLU A 90 14.66 0.31 -8.40
C GLU A 90 15.86 0.52 -7.48
N TYR A 91 15.65 0.47 -6.16
CA TYR A 91 16.71 0.65 -5.18
C TYR A 91 16.54 -0.24 -3.94
N TYR A 92 17.65 -0.49 -3.24
CA TYR A 92 17.72 -1.24 -1.99
C TYR A 92 17.56 -0.30 -0.79
N LEU A 93 17.03 -0.83 0.32
CA LEU A 93 16.65 -0.10 1.54
C LEU A 93 17.61 -0.33 2.71
#